data_AF-W1X6A6-F1
#
_entry.id   AF-W1X6A6-F1
#
_cell.length_a   1.000
_cell.length_b   1.000
_cell.length_c   1.000
_cell.angle_alpha   90.00
_cell.angle_beta   90.00
_cell.angle_gamma   90.00
#
_symmetry.space_group_name_H-M   'P 1'
#
loop_
_entity.id
_entity.type
_entity.pdbx_description
1 polymer ?
#
loop_
_entity_poly.entity_id
_entity_poly.type
_entity_poly.pdbx_seq_one_letter_code
_entity_poly.pdbx_strand_id
1 'polypeptide(L)'
;FKTTDQYLRDQDKQVNIAIGASVDQINNYAKQIASLNDQISRLTGVGAGASPNNLLDQRDQLVSELNQIVGVEVSVQDGGTYNITMANGYSLVQGSTARQLAAVPSSADPSRTTVAYVDGTAGNIEIPEKLLNTG
;
A
#
# COMPACT_ATOMS: atom_id res chain seq x y z
N PHE A 1 -32.67 23.26 1.45
CA PHE A 1 -32.69 21.91 2.06
C PHE A 1 -32.31 20.84 1.04
N LYS A 2 -33.11 20.51 0.03
CA LYS A 2 -32.76 19.48 -0.98
C LYS A 2 -31.41 19.64 -1.70
N THR A 3 -30.95 20.86 -1.94
CA THR A 3 -29.67 21.15 -2.61
C THR A 3 -28.45 20.92 -1.73
N THR A 4 -28.57 21.15 -0.42
CA THR A 4 -27.50 20.91 0.55
C THR A 4 -27.27 19.41 0.72
N ASP A 5 -28.35 18.62 0.79
CA ASP A 5 -28.28 17.16 0.92
C ASP A 5 -27.63 16.51 -0.31
N GLN A 6 -27.93 17.02 -1.51
CA GLN A 6 -27.33 16.52 -2.76
C GLN A 6 -25.82 16.81 -2.79
N TYR A 7 -25.40 18.01 -2.40
CA TYR A 7 -23.99 18.38 -2.35
C TYR A 7 -23.19 17.49 -1.40
N LEU A 8 -23.73 17.20 -0.21
CA LEU A 8 -23.09 16.29 0.75
C LEU A 8 -22.93 14.88 0.18
N ARG A 9 -23.97 14.35 -0.48
CA ARG A 9 -23.91 13.02 -1.13
C ARG A 9 -22.89 12.96 -2.26
N ASP A 10 -22.78 14.04 -3.04
CA ASP A 10 -21.78 14.12 -4.12
C ASP A 10 -20.36 14.18 -3.54
N GLN A 11 -20.16 14.87 -2.41
CA GLN A 11 -18.89 14.92 -1.69
C GLN A 11 -18.52 13.53 -1.13
N ASP A 12 -19.45 12.83 -0.48
CA ASP A 12 -19.22 11.47 0.04
C ASP A 12 -18.83 10.50 -1.08
N LYS A 13 -19.51 10.60 -2.23
CA LYS A 13 -19.19 9.78 -3.41
C LYS A 13 -17.78 10.06 -3.94
N GLN A 14 -17.36 11.32 -3.97
CA GLN A 14 -16.00 11.68 -4.40
C GLN A 14 -14.94 11.15 -3.43
N VAL A 15 -15.19 11.21 -2.12
CA VAL A 15 -14.30 10.64 -1.11
C VAL A 15 -14.18 9.12 -1.31
N ASN A 16 -15.30 8.42 -1.49
CA ASN A 16 -15.29 6.97 -1.73
C ASN A 16 -14.49 6.58 -2.98
N ILE A 17 -14.58 7.36 -4.06
CA ILE A 17 -13.78 7.16 -5.28
C ILE A 17 -12.29 7.40 -5.02
N ALA A 18 -11.96 8.47 -4.28
CA ALA A 18 -10.57 8.79 -3.95
C ALA A 18 -9.91 7.70 -3.10
N ILE A 19 -10.65 7.09 -2.17
CA ILE A 19 -10.16 5.95 -1.36
C ILE A 19 -9.85 4.77 -2.28
N GLY A 20 -10.76 4.42 -3.19
CA GLY A 20 -10.54 3.34 -4.17
C GLY A 20 -9.28 3.57 -5.01
N ALA A 21 -9.13 4.76 -5.57
CA ALA A 21 -7.96 5.13 -6.37
C ALA A 21 -6.65 5.07 -5.56
N SER A 22 -6.68 5.52 -4.30
CA SER A 22 -5.52 5.46 -3.41
C SER A 22 -5.12 4.02 -3.10
N VAL A 23 -6.10 3.14 -2.84
CA VAL A 23 -5.86 1.70 -2.64
C VAL A 23 -5.23 1.06 -3.88
N ASP A 24 -5.72 1.38 -5.07
CA ASP A 24 -5.15 0.86 -6.32
C ASP A 24 -3.71 1.32 -6.52
N GLN A 25 -3.41 2.59 -6.23
CA GLN A 25 -2.08 3.15 -6.33
C GLN A 25 -1.11 2.50 -5.31
N ILE A 26 -1.55 2.33 -4.05
CA ILE A 26 -0.79 1.61 -3.01
C ILE A 26 -0.45 0.19 -3.48
N ASN A 27 -1.46 -0.55 -3.96
CA ASN A 27 -1.29 -1.91 -4.46
C ASN A 27 -0.29 -1.98 -5.63
N ASN A 28 -0.33 -0.99 -6.53
CA ASN A 28 0.58 -0.92 -7.66
C ASN A 28 2.03 -0.63 -7.22
N TYR A 29 2.25 0.25 -6.25
CA TYR A 29 3.58 0.48 -5.70
C TYR A 29 4.10 -0.73 -4.94
N ALA A 30 3.28 -1.35 -4.09
CA ALA A 30 3.68 -2.56 -3.37
C ALA A 30 4.15 -3.68 -4.33
N LYS A 31 3.40 -3.91 -5.42
CA LYS A 31 3.77 -4.88 -6.46
C LYS A 31 5.09 -4.55 -7.16
N GLN A 32 5.29 -3.29 -7.52
CA GLN A 32 6.52 -2.87 -8.18
C GLN A 32 7.73 -2.99 -7.25
N ILE A 33 7.59 -2.62 -5.98
CA ILE A 33 8.66 -2.73 -4.98
C ILE A 33 9.00 -4.21 -4.74
N ALA A 34 8.00 -5.09 -4.61
CA ALA A 34 8.22 -6.53 -4.51
C ALA A 34 8.95 -7.10 -5.74
N SER A 35 8.62 -6.63 -6.95
CA SER A 35 9.32 -7.03 -8.18
C SER A 35 10.78 -6.55 -8.20
N LEU A 36 11.03 -5.30 -7.76
CA LEU A 36 12.38 -4.76 -7.65
C LEU A 36 13.21 -5.53 -6.61
N ASN A 37 12.62 -5.87 -5.47
CA ASN A 37 13.26 -6.72 -4.47
C ASN A 37 13.69 -8.07 -5.07
N ASP A 38 12.84 -8.72 -5.87
CA ASP A 38 13.18 -9.98 -6.54
C ASP A 38 14.35 -9.81 -7.52
N GLN A 39 14.32 -8.75 -8.34
CA GLN A 39 15.38 -8.47 -9.31
C GLN A 39 16.71 -8.14 -8.63
N ILE A 40 16.69 -7.30 -7.60
CA ILE A 40 17.89 -6.94 -6.81
C ILE A 40 18.48 -8.20 -6.18
N SER A 41 17.65 -9.01 -5.51
CA SER A 41 18.08 -10.26 -4.85
C SER A 41 18.74 -11.23 -5.83
N ARG A 42 18.18 -11.39 -7.04
CA ARG A 42 18.79 -12.23 -8.09
C ARG A 42 20.15 -11.71 -8.54
N LEU A 43 20.29 -10.39 -8.74
CA LEU A 43 21.52 -9.77 -9.22
C LEU A 43 22.64 -9.78 -8.15
N THR A 44 22.29 -9.56 -6.89
CA THR A 44 23.26 -9.61 -5.78
C THR A 44 23.66 -11.03 -5.44
N GLY A 45 22.74 -12.00 -5.51
CA GLY A 45 22.99 -13.41 -5.21
C GLY A 45 23.91 -14.13 -6.20
N VAL A 46 23.97 -13.71 -7.46
CA VAL A 46 24.85 -14.33 -8.48
C VAL A 46 26.30 -13.84 -8.44
N GLY A 47 26.65 -12.91 -7.54
CA GLY A 47 28.02 -12.40 -7.41
C GLY A 47 28.53 -11.64 -8.64
N ALA A 48 27.64 -11.18 -9.53
CA ALA A 48 27.96 -10.61 -10.84
C ALA A 48 28.63 -9.21 -10.80
N GLY A 49 29.15 -8.77 -9.65
CA GLY A 49 30.06 -7.63 -9.52
C GLY A 49 29.47 -6.23 -9.80
N ALA A 50 28.29 -6.11 -10.41
CA ALA A 50 27.60 -4.85 -10.61
C ALA A 50 26.48 -4.69 -9.58
N SER A 51 26.64 -3.76 -8.63
CA SER A 51 25.51 -3.33 -7.80
C SER A 51 24.44 -2.71 -8.70
N PRO A 52 23.17 -3.14 -8.60
CA PRO A 52 22.10 -2.62 -9.45
C PRO A 52 21.61 -1.26 -8.92
N ASN A 53 22.50 -0.27 -8.88
CA ASN A 53 22.24 1.05 -8.28
C ASN A 53 20.95 1.66 -8.81
N ASN A 54 20.72 1.60 -10.13
CA ASN A 54 19.48 2.10 -10.73
C ASN A 54 18.21 1.41 -10.18
N LEU A 55 18.25 0.11 -9.87
CA LEU A 55 17.11 -0.60 -9.29
C LEU A 55 16.91 -0.25 -7.81
N LEU A 56 18.02 -0.03 -7.08
CA LEU A 56 17.99 0.46 -5.70
C LEU A 56 17.34 1.84 -5.65
N ASP A 57 17.81 2.76 -6.49
CA ASP A 57 17.27 4.13 -6.58
C ASP A 57 15.79 4.11 -6.98
N GLN A 58 15.40 3.26 -7.95
CA GLN A 58 14.00 3.12 -8.36
C GLN A 58 13.13 2.58 -7.21
N ARG A 59 13.63 1.60 -6.45
CA ARG A 59 12.91 1.05 -5.31
C ARG A 59 12.70 2.12 -4.24
N ASP A 60 13.74 2.89 -3.94
CA ASP A 60 13.69 3.94 -2.92
C ASP A 60 12.73 5.08 -3.33
N GLN A 61 12.70 5.44 -4.62
CA GLN A 61 11.70 6.37 -5.15
C GLN A 61 10.27 5.84 -4.95
N LEU A 62 10.01 4.59 -5.32
CA LEU A 62 8.67 4.01 -5.16
C LEU A 62 8.23 3.90 -3.70
N VAL A 63 9.16 3.62 -2.79
CA VAL A 63 8.91 3.68 -1.34
C VAL A 63 8.53 5.09 -0.91
N SER A 64 9.25 6.11 -1.38
CA SER A 64 8.95 7.51 -1.07
C SER A 64 7.56 7.91 -1.57
N GLU A 65 7.22 7.55 -2.82
CA GLU A 65 5.89 7.80 -3.42
C GLU A 65 4.78 7.07 -2.65
N LEU A 66 5.01 5.83 -2.25
CA LEU A 66 4.07 5.06 -1.42
C LEU A 66 3.84 5.76 -0.07
N ASN A 67 4.91 6.24 0.56
CA ASN A 67 4.83 6.94 1.84
C ASN A 67 4.08 8.29 1.77
N GLN A 68 3.97 8.90 0.59
CA GLN A 68 3.12 10.09 0.40
C GLN A 68 1.61 9.78 0.44
N ILE A 69 1.23 8.52 0.21
CA ILE A 69 -0.19 8.09 0.21
C ILE A 69 -0.58 7.49 1.55
N VAL A 70 0.32 6.70 2.14
CA VAL A 70 0.08 6.02 3.41
C VAL A 70 1.38 5.88 4.19
N GLY A 71 1.33 6.18 5.49
CA GLY A 71 2.49 6.07 6.37
C GLY A 71 3.03 4.64 6.41
N VAL A 72 4.27 4.46 5.96
CA VAL A 72 4.96 3.17 5.92
C VAL A 72 6.33 3.23 6.58
N GLU A 73 6.70 2.13 7.22
CA GLU A 73 8.02 1.87 7.74
C GLU A 73 8.72 0.82 6.88
N VAL A 74 10.00 1.06 6.59
CA VAL A 74 10.86 0.13 5.85
C VAL A 74 11.77 -0.59 6.82
N SER A 75 11.82 -1.91 6.72
CA SER A 75 12.86 -2.73 7.37
C SER A 75 13.63 -3.50 6.32
N VAL A 76 14.94 -3.61 6.50
CA VAL A 76 15.84 -4.29 5.57
C VAL A 76 16.24 -5.64 6.15
N GLN A 77 15.99 -6.71 5.42
CA GLN A 77 16.45 -8.06 5.77
C GLN A 77 17.84 -8.35 5.21
N ASP A 78 18.43 -9.44 5.68
CA ASP A 78 19.68 -9.98 5.14
C ASP A 78 19.63 -10.08 3.61
N GLY A 79 20.70 -9.63 2.96
CA GLY A 79 20.75 -9.53 1.49
C GLY A 79 20.14 -8.27 0.88
N GLY A 80 19.73 -7.28 1.70
CA GLY A 80 19.32 -5.95 1.23
C GLY A 80 17.87 -5.88 0.73
N THR A 81 17.06 -6.86 1.09
CA THR A 81 15.65 -6.98 0.68
C THR A 81 14.75 -6.13 1.58
N TYR A 82 13.82 -5.38 0.99
CA TYR A 82 12.92 -4.49 1.74
C TYR A 82 11.64 -5.21 2.19
N ASN A 83 11.26 -5.01 3.43
CA ASN A 83 9.91 -5.21 3.93
C ASN A 83 9.28 -3.86 4.22
N ILE A 84 8.04 -3.68 3.79
CA ILE A 84 7.27 -2.45 3.98
C ILE A 84 6.05 -2.78 4.82
N THR A 85 5.91 -2.05 5.91
CA THR A 85 4.82 -2.22 6.88
C THR A 85 4.13 -0.89 7.08
N MET A 86 2.80 -0.86 7.00
CA MET A 86 2.02 0.32 7.35
C MET A 86 2.14 0.57 8.86
N ALA A 87 1.96 1.82 9.30
CA ALA A 87 2.04 2.20 10.71
C ALA A 87 1.07 1.42 11.63
N ASN A 88 0.01 0.84 11.08
CA ASN A 88 -0.95 0.00 11.79
C ASN A 88 -0.51 -1.48 11.96
N GLY A 89 0.67 -1.85 11.46
CA GLY A 89 1.26 -3.18 11.57
C GLY A 89 1.00 -4.12 10.39
N TYR A 90 0.21 -3.72 9.38
CA TYR A 90 -0.02 -4.55 8.19
C TYR A 90 1.14 -4.43 7.20
N SER A 91 1.74 -5.57 6.84
CA SER A 91 2.80 -5.61 5.82
C SER A 91 2.20 -5.50 4.41
N LEU A 92 2.73 -4.58 3.60
CA LEU A 92 2.41 -4.42 2.18
C LEU A 92 3.41 -5.14 1.29
N VAL A 93 4.68 -5.18 1.70
CA VAL A 93 5.73 -5.92 0.99
C VAL A 93 6.50 -6.76 1.99
N GLN A 94 6.62 -8.05 1.69
CA GLN A 94 7.44 -9.00 2.41
C GLN A 94 8.40 -9.66 1.43
N GLY A 95 9.61 -9.11 1.35
CA GLY A 95 10.59 -9.42 0.32
C GLY A 95 10.04 -9.31 -1.10
N SER A 96 10.03 -10.42 -1.84
CA SER A 96 9.50 -10.47 -3.22
C SER A 96 7.97 -10.61 -3.29
N THR A 97 7.27 -10.59 -2.16
CA THR A 97 5.80 -10.78 -2.12
C THR A 97 5.10 -9.46 -1.77
N ALA A 98 4.17 -9.04 -2.62
CA ALA A 98 3.27 -7.93 -2.32
C ALA A 98 1.93 -8.44 -1.76
N ARG A 99 1.47 -7.83 -0.67
CA ARG A 99 0.14 -8.01 -0.09
C ARG A 99 -0.78 -6.91 -0.63
N GLN A 100 -2.09 -7.14 -0.57
CA GLN A 100 -3.07 -6.22 -1.15
C GLN A 100 -3.97 -5.60 -0.09
N LEU A 101 -4.35 -4.35 -0.36
CA LEU A 101 -5.47 -3.68 0.28
C LEU A 101 -6.70 -3.73 -0.64
N ALA A 102 -7.87 -3.59 -0.05
CA ALA A 102 -9.14 -3.48 -0.76
C ALA A 102 -9.93 -2.28 -0.24
N ALA A 103 -10.56 -1.55 -1.15
CA ALA A 103 -11.57 -0.56 -0.79
C ALA A 103 -12.93 -1.27 -0.70
N VAL A 104 -13.53 -1.29 0.49
CA VAL A 104 -14.77 -2.04 0.78
C VAL A 104 -15.80 -1.14 1.46
N PRO A 105 -17.11 -1.44 1.39
CA PRO A 105 -18.10 -0.77 2.23
C PRO A 105 -17.77 -0.98 3.71
N SER A 106 -17.87 0.08 4.53
CA SER A 106 -17.63 -0.04 5.97
C SER A 106 -18.72 -0.87 6.64
N SER A 107 -18.33 -1.71 7.58
CA SER A 107 -19.27 -2.48 8.40
C SER A 107 -20.14 -1.59 9.31
N ALA A 108 -19.65 -0.40 9.67
CA ALA A 108 -20.38 0.58 10.48
C ALA A 108 -21.36 1.43 9.66
N ASP A 109 -21.04 1.69 8.39
CA ASP A 109 -21.88 2.47 7.48
C ASP A 109 -21.62 2.02 6.02
N PRO A 110 -22.51 1.19 5.42
CA PRO A 110 -22.33 0.68 4.06
C PRO A 110 -22.34 1.76 2.97
N SER A 111 -22.72 3.01 3.28
CA SER A 111 -22.65 4.12 2.33
C SER A 111 -21.24 4.73 2.22
N ARG A 112 -20.34 4.39 3.16
CA ARG A 112 -18.94 4.83 3.15
C ARG A 112 -18.00 3.71 2.73
N THR A 113 -16.98 4.08 1.97
CA THR A 113 -15.86 3.20 1.65
C THR A 113 -14.79 3.32 2.72
N THR A 114 -14.26 2.18 3.13
CA THR A 114 -13.11 2.07 4.04
C THR A 114 -12.03 1.20 3.38
N VAL A 115 -10.84 1.17 3.99
CA VAL A 115 -9.74 0.32 3.54
C VAL A 115 -9.76 -0.98 4.35
N ALA A 116 -9.54 -2.10 3.68
CA ALA A 116 -9.38 -3.40 4.30
C ALA A 116 -8.05 -4.04 3.85
N TYR A 117 -7.44 -4.79 4.75
CA TYR A 117 -6.33 -5.67 4.45
C TYR A 117 -6.86 -6.99 3.87
N VAL A 118 -6.30 -7.47 2.75
CA VAL A 118 -6.72 -8.74 2.14
C VAL A 118 -5.88 -9.87 2.72
N ASP A 119 -6.48 -10.65 3.62
CA ASP A 119 -5.88 -11.87 4.16
C ASP A 119 -6.31 -13.10 3.36
N GLY A 120 -5.36 -13.99 3.06
CA GLY A 120 -5.62 -15.20 2.25
C GLY A 120 -6.51 -16.24 2.94
N THR A 121 -6.69 -16.15 4.26
CA THR A 121 -7.47 -17.10 5.06
C THR A 121 -8.74 -16.46 5.63
N ALA A 122 -8.62 -15.26 6.19
CA ALA A 122 -9.71 -14.55 6.85
C ALA A 122 -10.53 -13.66 5.89
N GLY A 123 -10.07 -13.45 4.66
CA GLY A 123 -10.69 -12.52 3.72
C GLY A 123 -10.34 -11.08 4.04
N ASN A 124 -11.26 -10.15 3.75
CA ASN A 124 -11.00 -8.72 3.94
C ASN A 124 -11.17 -8.34 5.42
N ILE A 125 -10.09 -7.83 6.02
CA ILE A 125 -10.06 -7.33 7.41
C ILE A 125 -10.10 -5.80 7.36
N GLU A 126 -11.21 -5.20 7.78
CA GLU A 126 -11.39 -3.74 7.80
C GLU A 126 -10.32 -3.07 8.68
N ILE A 127 -9.64 -2.06 8.13
CA ILE A 127 -8.66 -1.23 8.82
C ILE A 127 -9.40 0.03 9.29
N PRO A 128 -9.48 0.28 10.61
CA PRO A 128 -10.06 1.52 11.11
C PRO A 128 -9.36 2.75 10.52
N GLU A 129 -10.13 3.71 9.99
CA GLU A 129 -9.61 4.92 9.33
C GLU A 129 -8.58 5.69 10.18
N LYS A 130 -8.76 5.71 11.51
CA LYS A 130 -7.82 6.32 12.46
C LYS A 130 -6.39 5.79 12.36
N LEU A 131 -6.22 4.56 11.87
CA LEU A 131 -4.94 3.87 11.78
C LEU A 131 -4.28 4.02 10.40
N LEU A 132 -4.91 4.74 9.46
CA LEU A 132 -4.35 4.95 8.12
C LEU A 132 -3.42 6.17 8.04
N ASN A 133 -3.53 7.11 8.98
CA ASN A 133 -2.88 8.43 8.90
C ASN A 133 -1.88 8.71 10.03
N THR A 134 -1.44 7.68 10.75
CA THR A 134 -0.36 7.81 11.75
C THR A 134 0.98 7.76 11.03
N GLY A 135 1.37 8.87 10.42
CA GLY A 135 2.73 9.14 9.93
C GLY A 135 3.36 10.27 10.71
#